data_AF-A0A525K1U6-F1
#
_entry.id   AF-A0A525K1U6-F1
#
_cell.length_a   1.000
_cell.length_b   1.000
_cell.length_c   1.000
_cell.angle_alpha   90.00
_cell.angle_beta   90.00
_cell.angle_gamma   90.00
#
_symmetry.space_group_name_H-M   'P 1'
#
loop_
_entity.id
_entity.type
_entity.pdbx_description
1 polymer ?
#
loop_
_entity_poly.entity_id
_entity_poly.type
_entity_poly.pdbx_seq_one_letter_code
_entity_poly.pdbx_strand_id
1 'polypeptide(L)'
;MADGLMRAGKVRTAASLYEIALRRASPLQRNAILVRQGLATYPHQRRVDLLGALEKLEGFGSHVFIGEGLATWHKTTPFLEDQRFVELAHKHASLLPIANWHWNLQTVLWALKRARGIIGDFVELGVFKGHTTIFAAEYLEFAAWDKRWHLYDTFEGIPDDQLDPGWAASNKATYSGTFSFEEVRDRFSAFPNIDVIKGRVPEVLEDSTPERIAFLHMDLNNSTAEIAALDALFDRLSPGGIIVFDDYGWATARAQHDAENQWFSQRGLEILALPTGQGLFIKPV
;
A
#
# COMPACT_ATOMS: atom_id res chain seq x y z
N MET A 1 2.34 -22.21 -21.80
CA MET A 1 3.34 -23.16 -21.22
C MET A 1 3.34 -23.10 -19.70
N ALA A 2 3.49 -21.92 -19.06
CA ALA A 2 3.45 -21.77 -17.60
C ALA A 2 2.07 -22.09 -16.97
N ASP A 3 0.98 -21.57 -17.53
CA ASP A 3 -0.40 -21.83 -17.04
C ASP A 3 -0.73 -23.34 -17.05
N GLY A 4 -0.26 -24.06 -18.09
CA GLY A 4 -0.38 -25.51 -18.18
C GLY A 4 0.41 -26.26 -17.09
N LEU A 5 1.60 -25.78 -16.73
CA LEU A 5 2.37 -26.32 -15.60
C LEU A 5 1.69 -26.04 -14.27
N MET A 6 1.07 -24.87 -14.11
CA MET A 6 0.28 -24.54 -12.92
C MET A 6 -0.90 -25.52 -12.75
N ARG A 7 -1.63 -25.82 -13.83
CA ARG A 7 -2.72 -26.81 -13.86
C ARG A 7 -2.24 -28.23 -13.54
N ALA A 8 -1.03 -28.57 -13.99
CA ALA A 8 -0.40 -29.86 -13.70
C ALA A 8 0.24 -29.95 -12.30
N GLY A 9 0.03 -28.96 -11.42
CA GLY A 9 0.61 -28.93 -10.08
C GLY A 9 2.12 -28.63 -10.02
N LYS A 10 2.76 -28.33 -11.15
CA LYS A 10 4.19 -27.98 -11.25
C LYS A 10 4.41 -26.49 -10.94
N VAL A 11 3.95 -26.08 -9.75
CA VAL A 11 3.83 -24.68 -9.33
C VAL A 11 5.17 -23.93 -9.33
N ARG A 12 6.22 -24.52 -8.74
CA ARG A 12 7.55 -23.88 -8.68
C ARG A 12 8.11 -23.59 -10.08
N THR A 13 7.96 -24.56 -10.98
CA THR A 13 8.39 -24.40 -12.38
C THR A 13 7.57 -23.33 -13.10
N ALA A 14 6.25 -23.28 -12.86
CA ALA A 14 5.41 -22.22 -13.40
C ALA A 14 5.85 -20.82 -12.91
N ALA A 15 6.14 -20.68 -11.60
CA ALA A 15 6.63 -19.43 -11.01
C ALA A 15 7.93 -18.95 -11.68
N SER A 16 8.91 -19.84 -11.87
CA SER A 16 10.16 -19.51 -12.56
C SER A 16 9.94 -19.08 -14.03
N LEU A 17 8.98 -19.68 -14.73
CA LEU A 17 8.66 -19.28 -16.09
C LEU A 17 7.97 -17.91 -16.16
N TYR A 18 7.11 -17.57 -15.19
CA TYR A 18 6.55 -16.22 -15.12
C TYR A 18 7.64 -15.19 -14.85
N GLU A 19 8.60 -15.49 -13.98
CA GLU A 19 9.74 -14.61 -13.73
C GLU A 19 10.56 -14.35 -15.00
N ILE A 20 10.80 -15.39 -15.81
CA ILE A 20 11.46 -15.24 -17.11
C ILE A 20 10.61 -14.41 -18.08
N ALA A 21 9.29 -14.62 -18.10
CA ALA A 21 8.38 -13.88 -18.96
C ALA A 21 8.34 -12.40 -18.62
N LEU A 22 8.38 -12.04 -17.32
CA LEU A 22 8.42 -10.64 -16.87
C LEU A 22 9.58 -9.88 -17.50
N ARG A 23 10.77 -10.50 -17.62
CA ARG A 23 11.97 -9.86 -18.18
C ARG A 23 11.82 -9.40 -19.63
N ARG A 24 10.81 -9.91 -20.36
CA ARG A 24 10.57 -9.61 -21.78
C ARG A 24 9.22 -8.92 -22.03
N ALA A 25 8.41 -8.74 -20.99
CA ALA A 25 7.07 -8.20 -21.09
C ALA A 25 7.09 -6.66 -21.15
N SER A 26 6.23 -6.08 -21.98
CA SER A 26 5.95 -4.64 -21.91
C SER A 26 5.30 -4.27 -20.56
N PRO A 27 5.36 -3.01 -20.10
CA PRO A 27 4.76 -2.62 -18.83
C PRO A 27 3.29 -3.04 -18.68
N LEU A 28 2.50 -2.93 -19.76
CA LEU A 28 1.09 -3.37 -19.79
C LEU A 28 0.93 -4.90 -19.69
N GLN A 29 1.83 -5.68 -20.31
CA GLN A 29 1.79 -7.15 -20.24
C GLN A 29 2.20 -7.68 -18.86
N ARG A 30 3.04 -6.93 -18.12
CA ARG A 30 3.56 -7.36 -16.83
C ARG A 30 2.48 -7.54 -15.79
N ASN A 31 1.42 -6.72 -15.79
CA ASN A 31 0.34 -6.83 -14.81
C ASN A 31 -0.30 -8.22 -14.85
N ALA A 32 -0.67 -8.72 -16.03
CA ALA A 32 -1.25 -10.06 -16.19
C ALA A 32 -0.28 -11.18 -15.76
N ILE A 33 1.02 -10.99 -15.94
CA ILE A 33 2.05 -11.96 -15.53
C ILE A 33 2.28 -11.91 -14.02
N LEU A 34 2.26 -10.73 -13.39
CA LEU A 34 2.42 -10.55 -11.96
C LEU A 34 1.28 -11.21 -11.17
N VAL A 35 0.02 -11.07 -11.62
CA VAL A 35 -1.10 -11.79 -10.99
C VAL A 35 -0.89 -13.30 -11.02
N ARG A 36 -0.47 -13.84 -12.17
CA ARG A 36 -0.18 -15.28 -12.33
C ARG A 36 1.00 -15.72 -11.47
N GLN A 37 2.03 -14.89 -11.38
CA GLN A 37 3.18 -15.14 -10.51
C GLN A 37 2.73 -15.19 -9.04
N GLY A 38 1.89 -14.25 -8.59
CA GLY A 38 1.29 -14.28 -7.25
C GLY A 38 0.52 -15.58 -6.98
N LEU A 39 -0.34 -16.01 -7.91
CA LEU A 39 -1.06 -17.29 -7.82
C LEU A 39 -0.10 -18.50 -7.75
N ALA A 40 1.05 -18.43 -8.41
CA ALA A 40 2.06 -19.47 -8.35
C ALA A 40 2.81 -19.46 -7.00
N THR A 41 3.20 -18.29 -6.51
CA THR A 41 4.03 -18.11 -5.32
C THR A 41 3.29 -18.42 -4.02
N TYR A 42 2.05 -17.95 -3.87
CA TYR A 42 1.31 -18.11 -2.62
C TYR A 42 0.50 -19.41 -2.58
N PRO A 43 0.50 -20.18 -1.46
CA PRO A 43 -0.24 -21.43 -1.34
C PRO A 43 -1.77 -21.23 -1.34
N HIS A 44 -2.40 -21.15 -2.51
CA HIS A 44 -3.87 -21.15 -2.61
C HIS A 44 -4.42 -22.55 -2.91
N GLN A 45 -5.33 -23.04 -2.06
CA GLN A 45 -6.08 -24.29 -2.30
C GLN A 45 -6.91 -24.22 -3.59
N ARG A 46 -7.32 -23.01 -4.01
CA ARG A 46 -8.17 -22.75 -5.18
C ARG A 46 -7.42 -22.17 -6.38
N ARG A 47 -6.09 -22.31 -6.45
CA ARG A 47 -5.26 -21.66 -7.50
C ARG A 47 -5.70 -21.97 -8.93
N VAL A 48 -6.13 -23.20 -9.20
CA VAL A 48 -6.55 -23.62 -10.56
C VAL A 48 -7.89 -22.99 -10.92
N ASP A 49 -8.81 -22.89 -9.95
CA ASP A 49 -10.10 -22.23 -10.14
C ASP A 49 -9.90 -20.73 -10.34
N LEU A 50 -9.03 -20.10 -9.55
CA LEU A 50 -8.66 -18.68 -9.69
C LEU A 50 -7.99 -18.40 -11.04
N LEU A 51 -7.09 -19.27 -11.51
CA LEU A 51 -6.51 -19.16 -12.85
C LEU A 51 -7.59 -19.28 -13.94
N GLY A 52 -8.55 -20.21 -13.78
CA GLY A 52 -9.67 -20.33 -14.72
C GLY A 52 -10.60 -19.11 -14.71
N ALA A 53 -10.83 -18.49 -13.56
CA ALA A 53 -11.57 -17.23 -13.45
C ALA A 53 -10.81 -16.08 -14.11
N LEU A 54 -9.49 -15.99 -13.88
CA LEU A 54 -8.60 -14.99 -14.48
C LEU A 54 -8.68 -15.04 -16.01
N GLU A 55 -8.50 -16.22 -16.61
CA GLU A 55 -8.55 -16.40 -18.06
C GLU A 55 -9.91 -16.00 -18.65
N LYS A 56 -11.01 -16.35 -17.95
CA LYS A 56 -12.36 -15.93 -18.37
C LYS A 56 -12.52 -14.42 -18.32
N LEU A 57 -11.99 -13.77 -17.27
CA LEU A 57 -12.06 -12.33 -17.12
C LEU A 57 -11.22 -11.60 -18.18
N GLU A 58 -10.01 -12.07 -18.45
CA GLU A 58 -9.16 -11.51 -19.51
C GLU A 58 -9.77 -11.69 -20.91
N GLY A 59 -10.61 -12.71 -21.09
CA GLY A 59 -11.40 -12.91 -22.31
C GLY A 59 -12.37 -11.76 -22.64
N PHE A 60 -12.70 -10.89 -21.69
CA PHE A 60 -13.53 -9.69 -21.95
C PHE A 60 -12.77 -8.55 -22.65
N GLY A 61 -11.45 -8.65 -22.83
CA GLY A 61 -10.66 -7.71 -23.62
C GLY A 61 -10.11 -6.51 -22.83
N SER A 62 -9.92 -5.37 -23.50
CA SER A 62 -9.07 -4.25 -23.06
C SER A 62 -9.59 -3.40 -21.89
N HIS A 63 -10.67 -3.79 -21.23
CA HIS A 63 -11.32 -3.01 -20.14
C HIS A 63 -11.41 -3.83 -18.85
N VAL A 64 -10.35 -4.59 -18.59
CA VAL A 64 -10.24 -5.49 -17.44
C VAL A 64 -8.99 -5.14 -16.65
N PHE A 65 -9.18 -4.88 -15.36
CA PHE A 65 -8.08 -4.76 -14.41
C PHE A 65 -8.15 -5.89 -13.40
N ILE A 66 -7.01 -6.51 -13.11
CA ILE A 66 -6.91 -7.57 -12.09
C ILE A 66 -5.63 -7.33 -11.28
N GLY A 67 -5.81 -7.24 -9.97
CA GLY A 67 -4.73 -7.03 -9.00
C GLY A 67 -5.29 -7.08 -7.58
N GLU A 68 -4.52 -7.64 -6.64
CA GLU A 68 -4.82 -7.52 -5.20
C GLU A 68 -6.24 -7.87 -4.76
N GLY A 69 -6.73 -9.02 -5.22
CA GLY A 69 -8.08 -9.48 -4.89
C GLY A 69 -9.21 -8.68 -5.57
N LEU A 70 -8.88 -7.65 -6.37
CA LEU A 70 -9.82 -6.85 -7.13
C LEU A 70 -9.75 -7.23 -8.62
N ALA A 71 -10.92 -7.54 -9.19
CA ALA A 71 -11.10 -7.62 -10.63
C ALA A 71 -12.20 -6.64 -11.05
N THR A 72 -11.93 -5.83 -12.07
CA THR A 72 -12.92 -4.93 -12.67
C THR A 72 -13.11 -5.27 -14.15
N TRP A 73 -14.31 -5.06 -14.66
CA TRP A 73 -14.67 -5.23 -16.06
C TRP A 73 -15.58 -4.08 -16.50
N HIS A 74 -15.48 -3.66 -17.75
CA HIS A 74 -16.20 -2.51 -18.30
C HIS A 74 -15.97 -1.22 -17.48
N LYS A 75 -14.78 -1.07 -16.89
CA LYS A 75 -14.34 0.15 -16.22
C LYS A 75 -13.23 0.79 -17.03
N THR A 76 -13.20 2.12 -17.00
CA THR A 76 -12.01 2.86 -17.42
C THR A 76 -10.95 2.73 -16.33
N THR A 77 -9.69 2.65 -16.74
CA THR A 77 -8.54 2.55 -15.83
C THR A 77 -7.54 3.66 -16.18
N PRO A 78 -7.83 4.93 -15.84
CA PRO A 78 -7.01 6.06 -16.27
C PRO A 78 -5.53 5.96 -15.86
N PHE A 79 -5.25 5.31 -14.72
CA PHE A 79 -3.89 5.09 -14.25
C PHE A 79 -3.08 4.10 -15.13
N LEU A 80 -3.74 3.22 -15.89
CA LEU A 80 -3.05 2.37 -16.88
C LEU A 80 -2.82 3.09 -18.22
N GLU A 81 -3.59 4.14 -18.48
CA GLU A 81 -3.43 5.01 -19.64
C GLU A 81 -2.36 6.10 -19.40
N ASP A 82 -2.06 6.39 -18.13
CA ASP A 82 -0.98 7.29 -17.72
C ASP A 82 0.37 6.55 -17.79
N GLN A 83 1.14 6.85 -18.85
CA GLN A 83 2.46 6.25 -19.07
C GLN A 83 3.44 6.52 -17.91
N ARG A 84 3.42 7.73 -17.32
CA ARG A 84 4.31 8.07 -16.20
C ARG A 84 3.95 7.24 -14.98
N PHE A 85 2.66 7.06 -14.71
CA PHE A 85 2.18 6.19 -13.63
C PHE A 85 2.71 4.76 -13.81
N VAL A 86 2.47 4.17 -14.99
CA VAL A 86 2.85 2.78 -15.26
C VAL A 86 4.36 2.57 -15.18
N GLU A 87 5.15 3.49 -15.71
CA GLU A 87 6.61 3.42 -15.67
C GLU A 87 7.16 3.51 -14.24
N LEU A 88 6.62 4.41 -13.42
CA LEU A 88 7.01 4.56 -12.02
C LEU A 88 6.57 3.36 -11.16
N ALA A 89 5.35 2.86 -11.37
CA ALA A 89 4.86 1.67 -10.68
C ALA A 89 5.75 0.46 -11.02
N HIS A 90 6.14 0.34 -12.29
CA HIS A 90 7.09 -0.67 -12.73
C HIS A 90 8.48 -0.50 -12.13
N LYS A 91 9.03 0.72 -12.13
CA LYS A 91 10.36 1.05 -11.58
C LYS A 91 10.50 0.61 -10.13
N HIS A 92 9.44 0.79 -9.34
CA HIS A 92 9.45 0.55 -7.89
C HIS A 92 8.84 -0.79 -7.46
N ALA A 93 8.34 -1.60 -8.40
CA ALA A 93 7.59 -2.83 -8.13
C ALA A 93 8.31 -3.84 -7.20
N SER A 94 9.64 -3.84 -7.14
CA SER A 94 10.40 -4.74 -6.26
C SER A 94 10.38 -4.35 -4.77
N LEU A 95 9.92 -3.14 -4.44
CA LEU A 95 9.85 -2.64 -3.07
C LEU A 95 8.64 -3.19 -2.31
N LEU A 96 7.66 -3.75 -3.02
CA LEU A 96 6.46 -4.33 -2.42
C LEU A 96 6.31 -5.79 -2.89
N PRO A 97 6.13 -6.77 -1.99
CA PRO A 97 6.00 -8.19 -2.34
C PRO A 97 4.59 -8.53 -2.87
N ILE A 98 3.91 -7.55 -3.44
CA ILE A 98 2.47 -7.58 -3.73
C ILE A 98 2.26 -7.17 -5.19
N ALA A 99 1.39 -7.88 -5.91
CA ALA A 99 1.27 -7.79 -7.35
C ALA A 99 0.14 -6.83 -7.78
N ASN A 100 0.49 -5.78 -8.54
CA ASN A 100 -0.47 -4.85 -9.13
C ASN A 100 -1.21 -3.96 -8.11
N TRP A 101 -0.47 -3.29 -7.23
CA TRP A 101 -0.94 -2.27 -6.27
C TRP A 101 -1.44 -0.94 -6.92
N HIS A 102 -1.84 -0.94 -8.19
CA HIS A 102 -2.06 0.29 -8.96
C HIS A 102 -3.27 1.09 -8.46
N TRP A 103 -4.37 0.43 -8.08
CA TRP A 103 -5.53 1.13 -7.53
C TRP A 103 -5.24 1.75 -6.16
N ASN A 104 -4.45 1.08 -5.33
CA ASN A 104 -4.05 1.60 -4.02
C ASN A 104 -3.15 2.83 -4.18
N LEU A 105 -2.14 2.75 -5.08
CA LEU A 105 -1.31 3.90 -5.45
C LEU A 105 -2.14 5.06 -6.03
N GLN A 106 -3.14 4.78 -6.85
CA GLN A 106 -4.05 5.80 -7.40
C GLN A 106 -4.85 6.51 -6.29
N THR A 107 -5.30 5.77 -5.27
CA THR A 107 -6.03 6.32 -4.11
C THR A 107 -5.12 7.26 -3.31
N VAL A 108 -3.91 6.82 -2.98
CA VAL A 108 -2.92 7.64 -2.26
C VAL A 108 -2.53 8.88 -3.07
N LEU A 109 -2.26 8.74 -4.38
CA LEU A 109 -1.99 9.88 -5.26
C LEU A 109 -3.14 10.89 -5.30
N TRP A 110 -4.39 10.41 -5.34
CA TRP A 110 -5.55 11.29 -5.28
C TRP A 110 -5.58 12.06 -3.96
N ALA A 111 -5.39 11.37 -2.83
CA ALA A 111 -5.40 11.99 -1.51
C ALA A 111 -4.30 13.05 -1.37
N LEU A 112 -3.07 12.74 -1.75
CA LEU A 112 -1.93 13.68 -1.73
C LEU A 112 -2.18 14.92 -2.59
N LYS A 113 -2.71 14.74 -3.82
CA LYS A 113 -3.06 15.87 -4.70
C LYS A 113 -4.12 16.77 -4.07
N ARG A 114 -5.09 16.20 -3.35
CA ARG A 114 -6.13 16.97 -2.64
C ARG A 114 -5.59 17.67 -1.39
N ALA A 115 -4.71 17.01 -0.66
CA ALA A 115 -4.09 17.55 0.56
C ALA A 115 -3.06 18.66 0.27
N ARG A 116 -2.57 18.81 -0.96
CA ARG A 116 -1.56 19.82 -1.34
C ARG A 116 -1.90 21.24 -0.86
N GLY A 117 -3.16 21.64 -1.00
CA GLY A 117 -3.64 22.98 -0.63
C GLY A 117 -4.08 23.13 0.83
N ILE A 118 -4.04 22.06 1.62
CA ILE A 118 -4.52 22.04 3.01
C ILE A 118 -3.37 22.40 3.93
N ILE A 119 -3.62 23.18 4.98
CA ILE A 119 -2.58 23.56 5.96
C ILE A 119 -2.05 22.32 6.67
N GLY A 120 -0.73 22.21 6.80
CA GLY A 120 -0.06 21.10 7.48
C GLY A 120 0.78 20.22 6.55
N ASP A 121 1.55 19.34 7.18
CA ASP A 121 2.49 18.42 6.55
C ASP A 121 1.84 17.06 6.27
N PHE A 122 2.58 16.19 5.60
CA PHE A 122 2.19 14.82 5.29
C PHE A 122 2.86 13.86 6.27
N VAL A 123 2.14 12.81 6.68
CA VAL A 123 2.62 11.80 7.61
C VAL A 123 2.31 10.41 7.05
N GLU A 124 3.28 9.51 7.10
CA GLU A 124 3.11 8.07 6.83
C GLU A 124 3.59 7.29 8.04
N LEU A 125 2.75 6.37 8.52
CA LEU A 125 3.04 5.50 9.66
C LEU A 125 3.07 4.06 9.16
N GLY A 126 4.25 3.44 9.22
CA GLY A 126 4.52 2.20 8.52
C GLY A 126 4.96 2.48 7.08
N VAL A 127 6.26 2.44 6.86
CA VAL A 127 6.93 2.83 5.60
C VAL A 127 7.43 1.60 4.87
N PHE A 128 7.83 0.56 5.61
CA PHE A 128 8.48 -0.63 5.08
C PHE A 128 9.68 -0.23 4.19
N LYS A 129 9.67 -0.60 2.91
CA LYS A 129 10.71 -0.25 1.92
C LYS A 129 10.46 1.10 1.23
N GLY A 130 9.39 1.82 1.60
CA GLY A 130 9.05 3.15 1.07
C GLY A 130 8.42 3.11 -0.31
N HIS A 131 7.75 2.02 -0.70
CA HIS A 131 7.18 1.83 -2.05
C HIS A 131 6.15 2.91 -2.41
N THR A 132 5.18 3.13 -1.53
CA THR A 132 4.08 4.08 -1.77
C THR A 132 4.61 5.51 -1.83
N THR A 133 5.43 5.91 -0.85
CA THR A 133 6.03 7.25 -0.81
C THR A 133 6.91 7.53 -2.02
N ILE A 134 7.85 6.65 -2.38
CA ILE A 134 8.81 6.95 -3.46
C ILE A 134 8.11 7.07 -4.81
N PHE A 135 7.12 6.21 -5.05
CA PHE A 135 6.26 6.29 -6.21
C PHE A 135 5.54 7.64 -6.27
N ALA A 136 4.88 8.01 -5.18
CA ALA A 136 4.09 9.24 -5.14
C ALA A 136 4.97 10.51 -5.21
N ALA A 137 6.11 10.51 -4.52
CA ALA A 137 7.05 11.62 -4.48
C ALA A 137 7.65 11.90 -5.87
N GLU A 138 8.05 10.87 -6.61
CA GLU A 138 8.52 11.01 -7.99
C GLU A 138 7.40 11.39 -8.96
N TYR A 139 6.20 10.83 -8.81
CA TYR A 139 5.07 11.14 -9.68
C TYR A 139 4.62 12.61 -9.51
N LEU A 140 4.59 13.11 -8.28
CA LEU A 140 4.11 14.45 -7.93
C LEU A 140 5.19 15.54 -7.98
N GLU A 141 6.45 15.15 -8.21
CA GLU A 141 7.61 16.05 -8.12
C GLU A 141 7.66 16.73 -6.75
N PHE A 142 7.46 15.93 -5.71
CA PHE A 142 7.20 16.40 -4.35
C PHE A 142 8.33 17.26 -3.79
N ALA A 143 9.57 17.07 -4.24
CA ALA A 143 10.71 17.92 -3.86
C ALA A 143 10.50 19.43 -4.16
N ALA A 144 9.61 19.77 -5.10
CA ALA A 144 9.27 21.15 -5.43
C ALA A 144 8.08 21.71 -4.63
N TRP A 145 7.49 20.94 -3.71
CA TRP A 145 6.34 21.36 -2.92
C TRP A 145 6.78 22.01 -1.62
N ASP A 146 6.07 23.06 -1.20
CA ASP A 146 6.20 23.65 0.13
C ASP A 146 5.40 22.83 1.17
N LYS A 147 5.83 21.57 1.31
CA LYS A 147 5.28 20.55 2.21
C LYS A 147 6.42 19.68 2.69
N ARG A 148 6.38 19.25 3.95
CA ARG A 148 7.24 18.17 4.43
C ARG A 148 6.45 16.87 4.53
N TRP A 149 7.12 15.75 4.31
CA TRP A 149 6.55 14.42 4.50
C TRP A 149 7.39 13.66 5.52
N HIS A 150 6.76 13.34 6.65
CA HIS A 150 7.38 12.65 7.77
C HIS A 150 7.02 11.15 7.68
N LEU A 151 8.04 10.30 7.57
CA LEU A 151 7.90 8.85 7.40
C LEU A 151 8.36 8.14 8.66
N TYR A 152 7.46 7.48 9.39
CA TYR A 152 7.76 6.82 10.67
C TYR A 152 7.66 5.31 10.54
N ASP A 153 8.72 4.59 10.94
CA ASP A 153 8.74 3.14 10.99
C ASP A 153 9.77 2.66 12.02
N THR A 154 9.58 1.45 12.54
CA THR A 154 10.60 0.77 13.36
C THR A 154 11.80 0.36 12.52
N PHE A 155 11.59 0.08 11.23
CA PHE A 155 12.50 -0.59 10.29
C PHE A 155 12.98 -1.95 10.80
N GLU A 156 12.24 -2.53 11.74
CA GLU A 156 12.55 -3.78 12.45
C GLU A 156 11.34 -4.74 12.48
N GLY A 157 10.22 -4.35 11.85
CA GLY A 157 8.95 -5.08 11.84
C GLY A 157 7.99 -4.62 12.94
N ILE A 158 6.86 -5.32 13.04
CA ILE A 158 5.82 -5.05 14.04
C ILE A 158 6.32 -5.58 15.40
N PRO A 159 6.35 -4.76 16.46
CA PRO A 159 6.73 -5.22 17.79
C PRO A 159 5.81 -6.31 18.34
N ASP A 160 6.36 -7.23 19.14
CA ASP A 160 5.64 -8.41 19.65
C ASP A 160 4.37 -8.07 20.45
N ASP A 161 4.38 -6.98 21.21
CA ASP A 161 3.25 -6.49 22.01
C ASP A 161 2.22 -5.69 21.20
N GLN A 162 2.53 -5.39 19.93
CA GLN A 162 1.64 -4.79 18.94
C GLN A 162 1.24 -5.78 17.84
N LEU A 163 1.70 -7.04 17.91
CA LEU A 163 1.51 -7.99 16.83
C LEU A 163 0.12 -8.64 16.87
N ASP A 164 -0.76 -8.15 16.01
CA ASP A 164 -2.07 -8.78 15.79
C ASP A 164 -1.91 -10.18 15.16
N PRO A 165 -2.72 -11.19 15.56
CA PRO A 165 -2.55 -12.58 15.12
C PRO A 165 -2.52 -12.78 13.61
N GLY A 166 -3.22 -11.94 12.84
CA GLY A 166 -3.28 -12.00 11.38
C GLY A 166 -1.93 -11.75 10.69
N TRP A 167 -1.01 -11.06 11.38
CA TRP A 167 0.22 -10.54 10.77
C TRP A 167 1.49 -11.29 11.18
N ALA A 168 1.41 -12.23 12.13
CA ALA A 168 2.59 -12.94 12.66
C ALA A 168 3.44 -13.63 11.59
N ALA A 169 2.80 -14.24 10.57
CA ALA A 169 3.50 -14.89 9.47
C ALA A 169 4.24 -13.87 8.59
N SER A 170 3.57 -12.77 8.20
CA SER A 170 4.14 -11.71 7.37
C SER A 170 5.27 -10.97 8.10
N ASN A 171 5.09 -10.68 9.39
CA ASN A 171 6.09 -9.98 10.19
C ASN A 171 7.44 -10.73 10.18
N LYS A 172 7.38 -12.05 10.42
CA LYS A 172 8.58 -12.91 10.42
C LYS A 172 9.19 -13.09 9.02
N ALA A 173 8.36 -13.21 7.99
CA ALA A 173 8.82 -13.58 6.65
C ALA A 173 9.21 -12.39 5.77
N THR A 174 8.71 -11.19 6.08
CA THR A 174 8.75 -10.03 5.18
C THR A 174 9.26 -8.78 5.85
N TYR A 175 8.85 -8.47 7.07
CA TYR A 175 9.18 -7.17 7.70
C TYR A 175 10.51 -7.21 8.44
N SER A 176 10.72 -8.22 9.30
CA SER A 176 11.94 -8.31 10.11
C SER A 176 13.16 -8.77 9.28
N GLY A 177 14.18 -7.91 9.20
CA GLY A 177 15.52 -8.27 8.70
C GLY A 177 15.64 -8.44 7.18
N THR A 178 14.70 -7.90 6.39
CA THR A 178 14.73 -7.99 4.91
C THR A 178 15.13 -6.69 4.21
N PHE A 179 15.36 -5.62 4.98
CA PHE A 179 15.85 -4.30 4.58
C PHE A 179 16.43 -3.59 5.81
N SER A 180 17.10 -2.46 5.64
CA SER A 180 17.57 -1.61 6.75
C SER A 180 17.01 -0.20 6.70
N PHE A 181 17.05 0.48 7.85
CA PHE A 181 16.72 1.91 7.97
C PHE A 181 17.57 2.75 7.00
N GLU A 182 18.87 2.49 6.91
CA GLU A 182 19.79 3.22 6.04
C GLU A 182 19.41 3.05 4.56
N GLU A 183 19.06 1.83 4.14
CA GLU A 183 18.59 1.58 2.77
C GLU A 183 17.33 2.37 2.43
N VAL A 184 16.42 2.56 3.39
CA VAL A 184 15.20 3.35 3.19
C VAL A 184 15.49 4.84 3.24
N ARG A 185 16.27 5.30 4.22
CA ARG A 185 16.69 6.70 4.31
C ARG A 185 17.42 7.16 3.03
N ASP A 186 18.37 6.36 2.55
CA ASP A 186 19.17 6.71 1.37
C ASP A 186 18.31 6.75 0.09
N ARG A 187 17.23 5.97 0.02
CA ARG A 187 16.24 6.01 -1.08
C ARG A 187 15.57 7.38 -1.22
N PHE A 188 15.40 8.10 -0.11
CA PHE A 188 14.78 9.43 -0.08
C PHE A 188 15.80 10.57 -0.06
N SER A 189 17.10 10.30 -0.19
CA SER A 189 18.17 11.32 -0.14
C SER A 189 18.05 12.44 -1.18
N ALA A 190 17.37 12.19 -2.31
CA ALA A 190 17.09 13.20 -3.33
C ALA A 190 15.91 14.14 -2.99
N PHE A 191 15.18 13.88 -1.90
CA PHE A 191 14.00 14.64 -1.49
C PHE A 191 14.29 15.39 -0.18
N PRO A 192 14.71 16.67 -0.23
CA PRO A 192 15.11 17.43 0.96
C PRO A 192 13.95 17.71 1.93
N ASN A 193 12.72 17.50 1.48
CA ASN A 193 11.48 17.69 2.22
C ASN A 193 10.80 16.37 2.63
N ILE A 194 11.52 15.25 2.59
CA ILE A 194 11.07 13.96 3.13
C ILE A 194 12.00 13.56 4.26
N ASP A 195 11.44 13.42 5.47
CA ASP A 195 12.18 13.04 6.66
C ASP A 195 11.86 11.56 6.98
N VAL A 196 12.88 10.69 6.99
CA VAL A 196 12.74 9.28 7.37
C VAL A 196 13.15 9.10 8.83
N ILE A 197 12.19 8.75 9.67
CA ILE A 197 12.31 8.78 11.13
C ILE A 197 12.17 7.35 11.66
N LYS A 198 13.27 6.84 12.23
CA LYS A 198 13.27 5.53 12.91
C LYS A 198 12.68 5.66 14.30
N GLY A 199 11.59 4.94 14.56
CA GLY A 199 11.01 4.85 15.89
C GLY A 199 9.68 4.11 15.88
N ARG A 200 9.27 3.69 17.07
CA ARG A 200 8.03 2.97 17.30
C ARG A 200 6.88 3.94 17.56
N VAL A 201 5.71 3.68 16.98
CA VAL A 201 4.49 4.43 17.27
C VAL A 201 3.79 3.81 18.50
N PRO A 202 3.32 4.61 19.47
CA PRO A 202 3.24 6.08 19.46
C PRO A 202 4.47 6.83 19.98
N GLU A 203 5.45 6.15 20.57
CA GLU A 203 6.54 6.79 21.32
C GLU A 203 7.33 7.82 20.48
N VAL A 204 7.60 7.51 19.22
CA VAL A 204 8.30 8.40 18.27
C VAL A 204 7.54 9.69 17.97
N LEU A 205 6.22 9.68 18.14
CA LEU A 205 5.36 10.83 17.87
C LEU A 205 5.42 11.87 19.00
N GLU A 206 5.88 11.49 20.20
CA GLU A 206 6.06 12.43 21.32
C GLU A 206 7.16 13.46 21.03
N ASP A 207 8.24 13.01 20.38
CA ASP A 207 9.42 13.82 20.11
C ASP A 207 9.38 14.53 18.75
N SER A 208 8.73 13.92 17.76
CA SER A 208 8.75 14.41 16.38
C SER A 208 7.38 14.23 15.74
N THR A 209 6.54 15.26 15.77
CA THR A 209 5.24 15.29 15.07
C THR A 209 4.97 16.69 14.54
N PRO A 210 4.52 16.85 13.28
CA PRO A 210 4.14 18.16 12.76
C PRO A 210 2.99 18.80 13.55
N GLU A 211 2.97 20.12 13.62
CA GLU A 211 1.90 20.86 14.34
C GLU A 211 0.52 20.66 13.69
N ARG A 212 0.50 20.60 12.36
CA ARG A 212 -0.71 20.40 11.55
C ARG A 212 -0.46 19.34 10.50
N ILE A 213 -1.46 18.51 10.26
CA ILE A 213 -1.40 17.42 9.29
C ILE A 213 -2.44 17.67 8.20
N ALA A 214 -2.01 17.63 6.94
CA ALA A 214 -2.87 17.72 5.77
C ALA A 214 -3.22 16.33 5.20
N PHE A 215 -2.29 15.38 5.35
CA PHE A 215 -2.44 14.00 4.88
C PHE A 215 -1.81 13.04 5.90
N LEU A 216 -2.55 11.99 6.26
CA LEU A 216 -2.08 10.90 7.10
C LEU A 216 -2.31 9.57 6.38
N HIS A 217 -1.24 8.80 6.18
CA HIS A 217 -1.30 7.42 5.70
C HIS A 217 -1.01 6.48 6.86
N MET A 218 -1.97 5.62 7.19
CA MET A 218 -1.88 4.63 8.26
C MET A 218 -1.68 3.24 7.66
N ASP A 219 -0.53 2.63 7.90
CA ASP A 219 -0.09 1.33 7.36
C ASP A 219 0.75 0.58 8.42
N LEU A 220 0.27 0.55 9.67
CA LEU A 220 1.02 -0.08 10.78
C LEU A 220 0.68 -1.57 10.91
N ASN A 221 -0.32 -2.06 10.17
CA ASN A 221 -0.74 -3.45 10.15
C ASN A 221 -1.07 -3.98 11.57
N ASN A 222 -1.55 -3.12 12.48
CA ASN A 222 -1.99 -3.54 13.81
C ASN A 222 -2.89 -2.52 14.52
N SER A 223 -3.87 -3.05 15.26
CA SER A 223 -4.87 -2.25 15.98
C SER A 223 -4.27 -1.35 17.07
N THR A 224 -3.35 -1.87 17.90
CA THR A 224 -2.81 -1.14 19.05
C THR A 224 -2.10 0.16 18.65
N ALA A 225 -1.19 0.09 17.69
CA ALA A 225 -0.41 1.24 17.24
C ALA A 225 -1.26 2.22 16.42
N GLU A 226 -2.20 1.73 15.60
CA GLU A 226 -3.08 2.60 14.81
C GLU A 226 -4.05 3.41 15.68
N ILE A 227 -4.63 2.82 16.72
CA ILE A 227 -5.46 3.58 17.67
C ILE A 227 -4.63 4.60 18.44
N ALA A 228 -3.43 4.22 18.90
CA ALA A 228 -2.53 5.15 19.57
C ALA A 228 -2.10 6.32 18.66
N ALA A 229 -1.88 6.05 17.37
CA ALA A 229 -1.62 7.08 16.37
C ALA A 229 -2.81 8.02 16.17
N LEU A 230 -4.04 7.49 16.09
CA LEU A 230 -5.24 8.32 15.99
C LEU A 230 -5.39 9.22 17.22
N ASP A 231 -5.18 8.68 18.42
CA ASP A 231 -5.22 9.47 19.66
C ASP A 231 -4.17 10.59 19.66
N ALA A 232 -2.98 10.35 19.11
CA ALA A 232 -1.90 11.36 19.05
C ALA A 232 -2.08 12.41 17.93
N LEU A 233 -2.62 12.01 16.77
CA LEU A 233 -2.53 12.79 15.54
C LEU A 233 -3.87 13.37 15.05
N PHE A 234 -5.01 12.80 15.44
CA PHE A 234 -6.29 13.18 14.83
C PHE A 234 -6.66 14.65 15.07
N ASP A 235 -6.36 15.20 16.25
CA ASP A 235 -6.62 16.61 16.56
C ASP A 235 -5.71 17.56 15.76
N ARG A 236 -4.52 17.09 15.38
CA ARG A 236 -3.57 17.82 14.53
C ARG A 236 -3.98 17.82 13.05
N LEU A 237 -4.81 16.87 12.63
CA LEU A 237 -5.37 16.84 11.28
C LEU A 237 -6.17 18.12 11.00
N SER A 238 -5.86 18.79 9.90
CA SER A 238 -6.53 20.02 9.50
C SER A 238 -7.94 19.80 8.99
N PRO A 239 -8.85 20.80 9.07
CA PRO A 239 -10.09 20.82 8.30
C PRO A 239 -9.86 20.44 6.83
N GLY A 240 -10.63 19.47 6.32
CA GLY A 240 -10.45 18.89 4.99
C GLY A 240 -9.29 17.91 4.86
N GLY A 241 -8.46 17.75 5.90
CA GLY A 241 -7.32 16.83 5.93
C GLY A 241 -7.76 15.40 5.72
N ILE A 242 -6.91 14.60 5.08
CA ILE A 242 -7.28 13.28 4.57
C ILE A 242 -6.51 12.21 5.32
N ILE A 243 -7.21 11.15 5.72
CA ILE A 243 -6.59 9.91 6.21
C ILE A 243 -6.84 8.81 5.18
N VAL A 244 -5.77 8.11 4.80
CA VAL A 244 -5.85 6.83 4.07
C VAL A 244 -5.42 5.73 5.03
N PHE A 245 -6.29 4.74 5.23
CA PHE A 245 -6.00 3.53 5.98
C PHE A 245 -5.64 2.44 4.98
N ASP A 246 -4.45 1.86 5.07
CA ASP A 246 -3.97 0.94 4.04
C ASP A 246 -4.68 -0.43 4.12
N ASP A 247 -4.96 -0.88 5.34
CA ASP A 247 -5.43 -2.23 5.63
C ASP A 247 -6.92 -2.34 6.00
N TYR A 248 -7.65 -1.22 6.08
CA TYR A 248 -9.01 -1.15 6.67
C TYR A 248 -10.00 -2.23 6.21
N GLY A 249 -10.03 -2.55 4.93
CA GLY A 249 -10.94 -3.50 4.30
C GLY A 249 -10.39 -4.93 4.15
N TRP A 250 -9.16 -5.20 4.61
CA TRP A 250 -8.55 -6.51 4.48
C TRP A 250 -9.06 -7.48 5.56
N ALA A 251 -9.39 -8.69 5.14
CA ALA A 251 -9.90 -9.71 6.08
C ALA A 251 -8.88 -10.07 7.18
N THR A 252 -7.58 -10.01 6.87
CA THR A 252 -6.49 -10.24 7.84
C THR A 252 -6.43 -9.15 8.91
N ALA A 253 -6.83 -7.91 8.57
CA ALA A 253 -6.80 -6.74 9.43
C ALA A 253 -8.12 -6.54 10.20
N ARG A 254 -8.92 -7.60 10.41
CA ARG A 254 -10.25 -7.48 11.03
C ARG A 254 -10.22 -6.81 12.41
N ALA A 255 -9.22 -7.10 13.24
CA ALA A 255 -9.09 -6.50 14.57
C ALA A 255 -8.87 -4.98 14.49
N GLN A 256 -8.00 -4.56 13.58
CA GLN A 256 -7.74 -3.16 13.26
C GLN A 256 -9.01 -2.46 12.72
N HIS A 257 -9.70 -3.05 11.74
CA HIS A 257 -10.97 -2.54 11.21
C HIS A 257 -12.02 -2.28 12.31
N ASP A 258 -12.20 -3.25 13.21
CA ASP A 258 -13.16 -3.12 14.31
C ASP A 258 -12.77 -2.02 15.30
N ALA A 259 -11.48 -1.93 15.63
CA ALA A 259 -10.96 -0.90 16.54
C ALA A 259 -11.12 0.51 15.95
N GLU A 260 -10.76 0.71 14.68
CA GLU A 260 -10.92 1.98 13.98
C GLU A 260 -12.40 2.40 13.92
N ASN A 261 -13.30 1.48 13.56
CA ASN A 261 -14.74 1.76 13.54
C ASN A 261 -15.28 2.13 14.92
N GLN A 262 -14.84 1.45 15.97
CA GLN A 262 -15.21 1.81 17.34
C GLN A 262 -14.73 3.22 17.68
N TRP A 263 -13.49 3.56 17.34
CA TRP A 263 -12.89 4.87 17.61
C TRP A 263 -13.60 6.01 16.87
N PHE A 264 -13.92 5.80 15.57
CA PHE A 264 -14.62 6.78 14.74
C PHE A 264 -16.10 6.94 15.13
N SER A 265 -16.81 5.84 15.41
CA SER A 265 -18.22 5.88 15.77
C SER A 265 -18.49 6.59 17.11
N GLN A 266 -17.59 6.47 18.08
CA GLN A 266 -17.65 7.23 19.34
C GLN A 266 -17.60 8.76 19.12
N ARG A 267 -17.10 9.20 17.96
CA ARG A 267 -16.98 10.60 17.55
C ARG A 267 -18.04 11.00 16.53
N GLY A 268 -18.98 10.12 16.19
CA GLY A 268 -19.99 10.37 15.16
C GLY A 268 -19.41 10.49 13.75
N LEU A 269 -18.24 9.86 13.51
CA LEU A 269 -17.55 9.85 12.23
C LEU A 269 -17.59 8.45 11.60
N GLU A 270 -17.32 8.38 10.31
CA GLU A 270 -17.29 7.14 9.54
C GLU A 270 -16.11 7.10 8.57
N ILE A 271 -15.60 5.90 8.31
CA ILE A 271 -14.55 5.65 7.32
C ILE A 271 -15.21 5.08 6.06
N LEU A 272 -14.86 5.59 4.89
CA LEU A 272 -15.30 5.02 3.61
C LEU A 272 -14.43 3.80 3.28
N ALA A 273 -15.03 2.61 3.28
CA ALA A 273 -14.38 1.41 2.77
C ALA A 273 -14.21 1.47 1.24
N LEU A 274 -13.02 1.13 0.74
CA LEU A 274 -12.73 1.02 -0.69
C LEU A 274 -12.58 -0.46 -1.11
N PRO A 275 -12.95 -0.82 -2.35
CA PRO A 275 -12.79 -2.19 -2.86
C PRO A 275 -11.34 -2.69 -2.93
N THR A 276 -10.37 -1.80 -2.75
CA THR A 276 -8.92 -2.09 -2.72
C THR A 276 -8.43 -2.64 -1.39
N GLY A 277 -9.31 -2.71 -0.38
CA GLY A 277 -8.92 -2.98 0.99
C GLY A 277 -8.48 -1.74 1.76
N GLN A 278 -8.38 -0.57 1.12
CA GLN A 278 -8.09 0.68 1.83
C GLN A 278 -9.35 1.31 2.44
N GLY A 279 -9.15 2.17 3.43
CA GLY A 279 -10.16 3.07 3.99
C GLY A 279 -9.80 4.52 3.67
N LEU A 280 -10.83 5.37 3.57
CA LEU A 280 -10.65 6.80 3.32
C LEU A 280 -11.50 7.62 4.27
N PHE A 281 -10.90 8.65 4.87
CA PHE A 281 -11.59 9.64 5.67
C PHE A 281 -11.16 11.05 5.28
N ILE A 282 -12.11 11.99 5.29
CA ILE A 282 -11.84 13.41 5.09
C ILE A 282 -12.40 14.15 6.31
N LYS A 283 -11.54 14.87 7.02
CA LYS A 283 -11.96 15.63 8.21
C LYS A 283 -12.96 16.72 7.82
N PRO A 284 -14.14 16.78 8.46
CA PRO A 284 -15.09 17.86 8.23
C PRO A 284 -14.45 19.25 8.43
N VAL A 285 -14.96 20.24 7.68
CA VAL A 285 -14.51 21.63 7.75
C VAL A 285 -15.23 22.39 8.85
#